data_AF-A0A6N1DL26-F1
#
_entry.id   AF-A0A6N1DL26-F1
#
_cell.length_a   1.000
_cell.length_b   1.000
_cell.length_c   1.000
_cell.angle_alpha   90.00
_cell.angle_beta   90.00
_cell.angle_gamma   90.00
#
_symmetry.space_group_name_H-M   'P 1'
#
loop_
_entity.id
_entity.type
_entity.pdbx_description
1 polymer ?
#
loop_
_entity_poly.entity_id
_entity_poly.type
_entity_poly.pdbx_seq_one_letter_code
_entity_poly.pdbx_strand_id
1 'polypeptide(L)'
;MDPDARLLKTAKGEEEIKRRTHGLPKDERLALILVDGRSTAQEVMRKAAGAPNLKAALVRLAEQGFIQVIESKAAGGYGDIKQSMIAIAREVFGDNAGKVVAKIEAATESREGLAEGVVAARKIAQLLIDEGKARDFATRCQALLDAN
;
A
#
# COMPACT_ATOMS: atom_id res chain seq x y z
N MET A 1 -11.98 1.96 0.67
CA MET A 1 -11.15 3.11 1.05
C MET A 1 -10.13 2.65 2.07
N ASP A 2 -8.86 2.68 1.68
CA ASP A 2 -7.74 2.24 2.48
C ASP A 2 -7.47 3.21 3.65
N PRO A 3 -7.20 2.71 4.88
CA PRO A 3 -6.97 3.56 6.05
C PRO A 3 -5.66 4.34 5.97
N ASP A 4 -4.64 3.77 5.36
CA ASP A 4 -3.33 4.41 5.16
C ASP A 4 -3.31 5.35 3.95
N ALA A 5 -4.42 5.45 3.22
CA ALA A 5 -4.49 6.30 2.03
C ALA A 5 -4.37 7.78 2.38
N ARG A 6 -3.47 8.52 1.72
CA ARG A 6 -3.45 9.98 1.82
C ARG A 6 -4.53 10.61 0.96
N LEU A 7 -5.24 11.54 1.57
CA LEU A 7 -6.39 12.22 0.98
C LEU A 7 -6.02 13.65 0.67
N LEU A 8 -6.31 14.08 -0.56
CA LEU A 8 -6.13 15.45 -1.02
C LEU A 8 -7.48 16.01 -1.50
N LYS A 9 -7.75 17.28 -1.22
CA LYS A 9 -8.92 17.96 -1.79
C LYS A 9 -8.68 18.23 -3.27
N THR A 10 -9.69 17.95 -4.10
CA THR A 10 -9.66 18.37 -5.51
C THR A 10 -10.05 19.84 -5.63
N ALA A 11 -9.90 20.42 -6.82
CA ALA A 11 -10.42 21.76 -7.12
C ALA A 11 -11.91 21.90 -6.76
N LYS A 12 -12.71 20.87 -7.09
CA LYS A 12 -14.13 20.78 -6.74
C LYS A 12 -14.36 20.79 -5.22
N GLY A 13 -13.53 20.06 -4.48
CA GLY A 13 -13.49 20.08 -3.01
C GLY A 13 -13.23 21.48 -2.44
N GLU A 14 -12.22 22.16 -2.97
CA GLU A 14 -11.88 23.52 -2.53
C GLU A 14 -12.99 24.55 -2.85
N GLU A 15 -13.61 24.45 -4.02
CA GLU A 15 -14.75 25.28 -4.40
C GLU A 15 -15.95 25.08 -3.46
N GLU A 16 -16.24 23.84 -3.09
CA GLU A 16 -17.34 23.54 -2.17
C GLU A 16 -17.12 24.10 -0.76
N ILE A 17 -15.88 24.10 -0.28
CA ILE A 17 -15.54 24.74 0.99
C ILE A 17 -15.75 26.26 0.91
N LYS A 18 -15.31 26.89 -0.18
CA LYS A 18 -15.36 28.36 -0.38
C LYS A 18 -16.77 28.89 -0.66
N ARG A 19 -17.52 28.22 -1.54
CA ARG A 19 -18.75 28.76 -2.13
C ARG A 19 -20.02 27.96 -1.82
N ARG A 20 -19.92 26.75 -1.25
CA ARG A 20 -21.04 25.82 -1.03
C ARG A 20 -21.85 25.52 -2.30
N THR A 21 -21.19 25.48 -3.45
CA THR A 21 -21.83 25.43 -4.77
C THR A 21 -22.53 24.10 -5.06
N HIS A 22 -22.08 23.00 -4.46
CA HIS A 22 -22.58 21.65 -4.70
C HIS A 22 -23.47 21.11 -3.59
N GLY A 23 -23.63 21.85 -2.48
CA GLY A 23 -24.62 21.55 -1.44
C GLY A 23 -24.29 20.28 -0.64
N LEU A 24 -23.03 20.10 -0.24
CA LEU A 24 -22.65 18.89 0.50
C LEU A 24 -23.40 18.77 1.85
N PRO A 25 -23.86 17.56 2.21
CA PRO A 25 -24.37 17.25 3.54
C PRO A 25 -23.39 17.62 4.65
N LYS A 26 -23.89 17.91 5.84
CA LYS A 26 -23.07 18.35 6.99
C LYS A 26 -21.90 17.41 7.29
N ASP A 27 -22.13 16.09 7.25
CA ASP A 27 -21.11 15.08 7.53
C ASP A 27 -20.04 15.00 6.45
N GLU A 28 -20.44 15.07 5.17
CA GLU A 28 -19.52 15.11 4.02
C GLU A 28 -18.71 16.40 4.00
N ARG A 29 -19.33 17.53 4.34
CA ARG A 29 -18.61 18.80 4.47
C ARG A 29 -17.62 18.77 5.63
N LEU A 30 -17.99 18.22 6.79
CA LEU A 30 -17.08 18.07 7.92
C LEU A 30 -15.87 17.21 7.54
N ALA A 31 -16.10 16.08 6.88
CA ALA A 31 -15.05 15.22 6.37
C ALA A 31 -14.12 15.96 5.39
N LEU A 32 -14.69 16.72 4.45
CA LEU A 32 -13.92 17.50 3.48
C LEU A 32 -13.07 18.60 4.14
N ILE A 33 -13.57 19.24 5.20
CA ILE A 33 -12.81 20.23 5.98
C ILE A 33 -11.58 19.59 6.63
N LEU A 34 -11.72 18.38 7.17
CA LEU A 34 -10.66 17.67 7.87
C LEU A 34 -9.57 17.12 6.95
N VAL A 35 -9.86 16.96 5.64
CA VAL A 35 -8.86 16.57 4.65
C VAL A 35 -7.92 17.74 4.39
N ASP A 36 -6.71 17.65 4.92
CA ASP A 36 -5.66 18.68 4.87
C ASP A 36 -4.60 18.43 3.78
N GLY A 37 -4.74 17.37 2.98
CA GLY A 37 -3.76 17.00 1.96
C GLY A 37 -2.50 16.33 2.52
N ARG A 38 -2.39 16.17 3.85
CA ARG A 38 -1.21 15.61 4.51
C ARG A 38 -1.53 14.35 5.32
N SER A 39 -2.73 14.29 5.90
CA SER A 39 -3.21 13.20 6.75
C SER A 39 -3.68 11.99 5.93
N THR A 40 -3.53 10.80 6.50
CA THR A 40 -4.14 9.57 5.97
C THR A 40 -5.62 9.50 6.33
N ALA A 41 -6.37 8.61 5.67
CA ALA A 41 -7.78 8.38 5.96
C ALA A 41 -8.02 8.03 7.44
N GLN A 42 -7.14 7.22 8.04
CA GLN A 42 -7.22 6.86 9.45
C GLN A 42 -6.96 8.06 10.37
N GLU A 43 -5.98 8.90 10.05
CA GLU A 43 -5.67 10.12 10.81
C GLU A 43 -6.85 11.11 10.74
N VAL A 44 -7.46 11.28 9.57
CA VAL A 44 -8.67 12.10 9.38
C VAL A 44 -9.83 11.54 10.21
N MET A 45 -10.01 10.21 10.21
CA MET A 45 -11.03 9.55 11.03
C MET A 45 -10.79 9.72 12.53
N ARG A 46 -9.53 9.69 12.99
CA ARG A 46 -9.16 9.94 14.39
C ARG A 46 -9.42 11.40 14.81
N LYS A 47 -9.09 12.36 13.94
CA LYS A 47 -9.35 13.79 14.19
C LYS A 47 -10.84 14.10 14.36
N ALA A 48 -11.71 13.29 13.76
CA ALA A 48 -13.15 13.41 13.88
C ALA A 48 -13.76 12.50 14.97
N ALA A 49 -12.98 12.04 15.97
CA ALA A 49 -13.46 11.15 17.02
C ALA A 49 -14.79 11.67 17.63
N GLY A 50 -15.91 11.06 17.24
CA GLY A 50 -17.26 11.53 17.55
C GLY A 50 -18.23 11.62 16.36
N ALA A 51 -17.74 11.51 15.11
CA ALA A 51 -18.59 11.49 13.90
C ALA A 51 -18.79 10.04 13.39
N PRO A 52 -19.94 9.40 13.66
CA PRO A 52 -20.15 7.97 13.37
C PRO A 52 -20.13 7.63 11.87
N ASN A 53 -20.40 8.61 11.00
CA ASN A 53 -20.55 8.40 9.55
C ASN A 53 -19.36 8.89 8.72
N LEU A 54 -18.23 9.26 9.34
CA LEU A 54 -17.13 9.90 8.62
C LEU A 54 -16.52 9.00 7.53
N LYS A 55 -16.41 7.68 7.79
CA LYS A 55 -15.88 6.72 6.81
C LYS A 55 -16.74 6.68 5.55
N ALA A 56 -18.06 6.60 5.71
CA ALA A 56 -19.00 6.61 4.60
C ALA A 56 -18.98 7.96 3.85
N ALA A 57 -18.87 9.06 4.58
CA ALA A 57 -18.72 10.39 4.00
C ALA A 57 -17.45 10.53 3.15
N LEU A 58 -16.30 10.04 3.63
CA LEU A 58 -15.05 10.08 2.87
C LEU A 58 -15.12 9.23 1.59
N VAL A 59 -15.77 8.06 1.64
CA VAL A 59 -16.02 7.23 0.44
C VAL A 59 -16.84 8.01 -0.58
N ARG A 60 -17.96 8.61 -0.17
CA ARG A 60 -18.81 9.41 -1.06
C ARG A 60 -18.09 10.63 -1.63
N LEU A 61 -17.29 11.32 -0.83
CA LEU A 61 -16.49 12.46 -1.31
C LEU A 61 -15.50 12.02 -2.40
N ALA A 62 -14.91 10.84 -2.27
CA ALA A 62 -14.01 10.29 -3.28
C ALA A 62 -14.78 9.91 -4.55
N GLU A 63 -15.91 9.21 -4.41
CA GLU A 63 -16.80 8.82 -5.53
C GLU A 63 -17.34 10.02 -6.30
N GLN A 64 -17.68 11.10 -5.60
CA GLN A 64 -18.20 12.34 -6.17
C GLN A 64 -17.08 13.28 -6.67
N GLY A 65 -15.80 12.92 -6.50
CA GLY A 65 -14.64 13.66 -6.98
C GLY A 65 -14.30 14.94 -6.19
N PHE A 66 -14.73 15.05 -4.93
CA PHE A 66 -14.35 16.17 -4.03
C PHE A 66 -12.98 15.95 -3.37
N ILE A 67 -12.59 14.68 -3.20
CA ILE A 67 -11.26 14.30 -2.72
C ILE A 67 -10.63 13.29 -3.66
N GLN A 68 -9.31 13.30 -3.74
CA GLN A 68 -8.51 12.34 -4.46
C GLN A 68 -7.68 11.54 -3.46
N VAL A 69 -7.63 10.23 -3.68
CA VAL A 69 -6.71 9.33 -2.97
C VAL A 69 -5.39 9.32 -3.75
N ILE A 70 -4.33 9.86 -3.17
CA ILE A 70 -3.05 10.06 -3.88
C ILE A 70 -2.07 8.93 -3.59
N GLU A 71 -1.90 8.60 -2.31
CA GLU A 71 -1.04 7.50 -1.90
C GLU A 71 -1.93 6.49 -1.21
N SER A 72 -2.58 5.62 -1.97
CA SER A 72 -3.14 4.41 -1.37
C SER A 72 -2.03 3.39 -1.25
N LYS A 73 -1.75 2.93 -0.04
CA LYS A 73 -1.15 1.61 0.14
C LYS A 73 -2.23 0.60 -0.29
N ALA A 74 -2.44 0.47 -1.59
CA ALA A 74 -3.35 -0.50 -2.13
C ALA A 74 -2.82 -1.86 -1.67
N ALA A 75 -3.54 -2.52 -0.77
CA ALA A 75 -3.20 -3.86 -0.34
C ALA A 75 -3.12 -4.76 -1.57
N GLY A 76 -1.89 -5.14 -1.96
CA GLY A 76 -1.62 -5.97 -3.15
C GLY A 76 -0.68 -5.34 -4.18
N GLY A 77 -0.09 -4.16 -3.94
CA GLY A 77 0.95 -3.63 -4.81
C GLY A 77 2.23 -4.48 -4.79
N TYR A 78 3.05 -4.39 -5.85
CA TYR A 78 4.33 -5.11 -5.92
C TYR A 78 5.30 -4.76 -4.77
N GLY A 79 5.18 -3.58 -4.15
CA GLY A 79 5.91 -3.22 -2.93
C GLY A 79 5.56 -4.10 -1.72
N ASP A 80 4.28 -4.42 -1.51
CA ASP A 80 3.84 -5.32 -0.43
C ASP A 80 4.24 -6.77 -0.71
N ILE A 81 4.17 -7.19 -1.98
CA ILE A 81 4.67 -8.50 -2.43
C ILE A 81 6.17 -8.61 -2.14
N LYS A 82 6.95 -7.58 -2.50
CA LYS A 82 8.39 -7.50 -2.23
C LYS A 82 8.70 -7.60 -0.73
N GLN A 83 7.95 -6.90 0.11
CA GLN A 83 8.10 -7.01 1.58
C GLN A 83 7.76 -8.42 2.08
N SER A 84 6.74 -9.06 1.52
CA SER A 84 6.36 -10.43 1.86
C SER A 84 7.47 -11.43 1.46
N MET A 85 8.10 -11.24 0.29
CA MET A 85 9.25 -12.03 -0.14
C MET A 85 10.45 -11.85 0.80
N ILE A 86 10.72 -10.62 1.26
CA ILE A 86 11.79 -10.34 2.23
C ILE A 86 11.52 -11.06 3.57
N ALA A 87 10.27 -11.05 4.03
CA ALA A 87 9.89 -11.77 5.24
C ALA A 87 10.11 -13.28 5.09
N ILE A 88 9.70 -13.88 3.97
CA ILE A 88 9.94 -15.30 3.66
C ILE A 88 11.45 -15.59 3.61
N ALA A 89 12.26 -14.72 2.98
CA ALA A 89 13.71 -14.91 2.94
C ALA A 89 14.32 -14.96 4.35
N ARG A 90 13.88 -14.07 5.25
CA ARG A 90 14.34 -14.06 6.64
C ARG A 90 13.87 -15.28 7.42
N GLU A 91 12.65 -15.75 7.19
CA GLU A 91 12.12 -16.96 7.81
C GLU A 91 12.89 -18.21 7.38
N VAL A 92 13.13 -18.37 6.07
CA VAL A 92 13.73 -19.58 5.49
C VAL A 92 15.24 -19.63 5.75
N PHE A 93 15.93 -18.49 5.60
CA PHE A 93 17.40 -18.43 5.65
C PHE A 93 17.98 -17.91 6.96
N GLY A 94 17.15 -17.34 7.86
CA GLY A 94 17.59 -16.82 9.15
C GLY A 94 18.74 -15.82 9.01
N ASP A 95 19.81 -16.04 9.78
CA ASP A 95 21.00 -15.17 9.80
C ASP A 95 21.71 -15.04 8.44
N ASN A 96 21.55 -16.03 7.56
CA ASN A 96 22.15 -16.03 6.21
C ASN A 96 21.29 -15.32 5.16
N ALA A 97 20.14 -14.76 5.54
CA ALA A 97 19.22 -14.09 4.61
C ALA A 97 19.79 -12.80 4.00
N GLY A 98 20.85 -12.20 4.57
CA GLY A 98 21.31 -10.85 4.20
C GLY A 98 21.55 -10.66 2.69
N LYS A 99 22.25 -11.58 2.02
CA LYS A 99 22.51 -11.48 0.57
C LYS A 99 21.26 -11.74 -0.28
N VAL A 100 20.37 -12.61 0.19
CA VAL A 100 19.10 -12.94 -0.49
C VAL A 100 18.16 -11.73 -0.41
N VAL A 101 18.00 -11.17 0.79
CA VAL A 101 17.19 -9.96 1.06
C VAL A 101 17.69 -8.79 0.24
N ALA A 102 18.99 -8.50 0.26
CA ALA A 102 19.55 -7.42 -0.55
C ALA A 102 19.27 -7.59 -2.05
N LYS A 103 19.22 -8.83 -2.55
CA LYS A 103 18.92 -9.10 -3.95
C LYS A 103 17.45 -8.84 -4.29
N ILE A 104 16.53 -9.20 -3.39
CA ILE A 104 15.11 -8.87 -3.53
C ILE A 104 14.90 -7.36 -3.39
N GLU A 105 15.57 -6.69 -2.45
CA GLU A 105 15.48 -5.23 -2.27
C GLU A 105 15.95 -4.45 -3.50
N ALA A 106 16.96 -4.95 -4.21
CA ALA A 106 17.44 -4.36 -5.46
C ALA A 106 16.51 -4.59 -6.66
N ALA A 107 15.50 -5.46 -6.55
CA ALA A 107 14.55 -5.71 -7.62
C ALA A 107 13.57 -4.55 -7.81
N THR A 108 13.17 -4.29 -9.05
CA THR A 108 12.14 -3.30 -9.37
C THR A 108 10.76 -3.80 -8.90
N GLU A 109 9.89 -2.86 -8.52
CA GLU A 109 8.54 -3.15 -8.02
C GLU A 109 7.57 -3.43 -9.18
N SER A 110 7.93 -4.37 -10.05
CA SER A 110 7.11 -4.90 -11.13
C SER A 110 7.12 -6.43 -11.09
N ARG A 111 6.14 -7.08 -11.72
CA ARG A 111 6.06 -8.55 -11.76
C ARG A 111 7.34 -9.17 -12.32
N GLU A 112 7.80 -8.66 -13.46
CA GLU A 112 9.02 -9.13 -14.12
C GLU A 112 10.25 -8.87 -13.24
N GLY A 113 10.35 -7.66 -12.68
CA GLY A 113 11.45 -7.28 -11.80
C GLY A 113 11.57 -8.16 -10.57
N LEU A 114 10.46 -8.41 -9.89
CA LEU A 114 10.41 -9.29 -8.72
C LEU A 114 10.70 -10.75 -9.09
N ALA A 115 10.17 -11.25 -10.22
CA ALA A 115 10.46 -12.59 -10.68
C ALA A 115 11.97 -12.77 -10.96
N GLU A 116 12.60 -11.82 -11.64
CA GLU A 116 14.06 -11.83 -11.87
C GLU A 116 14.84 -11.73 -10.55
N GLY A 117 14.38 -10.87 -9.63
CA GLY A 117 14.92 -10.75 -8.28
C GLY A 117 14.92 -12.07 -7.53
N VAL A 118 13.79 -12.80 -7.54
CA VAL A 118 13.61 -14.11 -6.91
C VAL A 118 14.52 -15.15 -7.56
N VAL A 119 14.62 -15.20 -8.88
CA VAL A 119 15.51 -16.12 -9.60
C VAL A 119 16.98 -15.89 -9.20
N ALA A 120 17.41 -14.63 -9.14
CA ALA A 120 18.77 -14.31 -8.75
C ALA A 120 19.04 -14.58 -7.26
N ALA A 121 18.09 -14.26 -6.40
CA ALA A 121 18.16 -14.54 -4.96
C ALA A 121 18.21 -16.06 -4.68
N ARG A 122 17.45 -16.85 -5.44
CA ARG A 122 17.50 -18.32 -5.40
C ARG A 122 18.89 -18.86 -5.75
N LYS A 123 19.53 -18.36 -6.81
CA LYS A 123 20.89 -18.80 -7.19
C LYS A 123 21.90 -18.53 -6.07
N ILE A 124 21.80 -17.36 -5.44
CA ILE A 124 22.65 -17.01 -4.29
C ILE A 124 22.41 -17.98 -3.14
N ALA A 125 21.14 -18.22 -2.77
CA ALA A 125 20.79 -19.15 -1.69
C ALA A 125 21.23 -20.59 -1.99
N GLN A 126 21.10 -21.04 -3.23
CA GLN A 126 21.52 -22.38 -3.66
C GLN A 126 23.04 -22.56 -3.53
N LEU A 127 23.83 -21.55 -3.89
CA LEU A 127 25.29 -21.64 -3.84
C LEU A 127 25.88 -21.40 -2.45
N LEU A 128 25.24 -20.56 -1.63
CA LEU A 128 25.82 -20.06 -0.38
C LEU A 128 25.16 -20.60 0.90
N ILE A 129 23.97 -21.19 0.80
CA ILE A 129 23.17 -21.57 1.98
C ILE A 129 22.75 -23.03 1.92
N ASP A 130 21.71 -23.34 1.15
CA ASP A 130 21.11 -24.66 1.06
C ASP A 130 20.15 -24.73 -0.14
N GLU A 131 20.27 -25.78 -0.96
CA GLU A 131 19.46 -25.96 -2.17
C GLU A 131 17.98 -26.22 -1.85
N GLY A 132 17.69 -26.97 -0.79
CA GLY A 132 16.32 -27.28 -0.37
C GLY A 132 15.56 -26.03 0.05
N LYS A 133 16.19 -25.22 0.91
CA LYS A 133 15.68 -23.91 1.34
C LYS A 133 15.56 -22.92 0.18
N ALA A 134 16.53 -22.91 -0.74
CA ALA A 134 16.48 -22.07 -1.93
C ALA A 134 15.26 -22.40 -2.82
N ARG A 135 14.94 -23.69 -2.95
CA ARG A 135 13.77 -24.16 -3.69
C ARG A 135 12.46 -23.78 -2.97
N ASP A 136 12.37 -23.99 -1.66
CA ASP A 136 11.19 -23.63 -0.87
C ASP A 136 10.89 -22.12 -0.96
N PHE A 137 11.92 -21.29 -0.74
CA PHE A 137 11.83 -19.84 -0.89
C PHE A 137 11.27 -19.43 -2.26
N ALA A 138 11.83 -19.99 -3.35
CA ALA A 138 11.40 -19.65 -4.70
C ALA A 138 9.96 -20.06 -4.99
N THR A 139 9.54 -21.26 -4.54
CA THR A 139 8.15 -21.72 -4.69
C THR A 139 7.17 -20.79 -3.98
N ARG A 140 7.47 -20.39 -2.74
CA ARG A 140 6.62 -19.47 -1.97
C ARG A 140 6.54 -18.08 -2.61
N CYS A 141 7.67 -17.55 -3.08
CA CYS A 141 7.70 -16.27 -3.76
C CYS A 141 6.94 -16.28 -5.10
N GLN A 142 7.04 -17.39 -5.84
CA GLN A 142 6.30 -17.55 -7.09
C GLN A 142 4.78 -17.64 -6.85
N ALA A 143 4.36 -18.37 -5.81
CA ALA A 143 2.94 -18.43 -5.43
C ALA A 143 2.35 -17.06 -5.11
N LEU A 144 3.14 -16.14 -4.50
CA LEU A 144 2.71 -14.76 -4.28
C LEU A 144 2.54 -13.96 -5.59
N LEU A 145 3.40 -14.21 -6.58
CA LEU A 145 3.35 -13.56 -7.89
C LEU A 145 2.27 -14.13 -8.82
N ASP A 146 1.80 -15.36 -8.60
CA ASP A 146 0.68 -15.95 -9.33
C ASP A 146 -0.68 -15.58 -8.71
N ALA A 147 -0.70 -15.21 -7.43
CA ALA A 147 -1.91 -14.78 -6.73
C ALA A 147 -2.29 -13.31 -6.99
N ASN A 148 -1.46 -12.53 -7.71
CA ASN A 148 -1.63 -11.09 -7.99
C ASN A 148 -1.30 -10.76 -9.45
#